data_AF-A0AAV3X906-F1
#
_entry.id   AF-A0AAV3X906-F1
#
_cell.length_a   1.000
_cell.length_b   1.000
_cell.length_c   1.000
_cell.angle_alpha   90.00
_cell.angle_beta   90.00
_cell.angle_gamma   90.00
#
_symmetry.space_group_name_H-M   'P 1'
#
loop_
_entity.id
_entity.type
_entity.pdbx_description
1 polymer ?
#
loop_
_entity_poly.entity_id
_entity_poly.type
_entity_poly.pdbx_seq_one_letter_code
_entity_poly.pdbx_strand_id
1 'polypeptide(L)'
;MKDSNGLLKISGCENPERSGDVVFVHGLGGNPRDTWHYKKGKSDDFFWPAKLGEDLPEFDIWSLGYAVEPSAWKGNTLPLADRATNTLKTLGIYGIGKRPVIFITHSMGGLLVKQMLRHAQDYGNPKWKAIVDQTKGIVFLSTPHSGADLANWVNYIGGILRTTVSVRELEANHSRLRELNNLYRNHELLCKIPMEVYFETEKTNGVLVVDETSADPGIKGVIPVGIDYANHISICKPESKESLVYLGVKQFIEEDCLKVLKQPIQLEDKDKLHETITTDNRRIGNYLESGARIHGPVAGRDQTNNYK
;
A
#
# COMPACT_ATOMS: atom_id res chain seq x y z
N MET A 1 -25.54 -10.03 1.30
CA MET A 1 -24.50 -10.35 0.30
C MET A 1 -23.39 -11.06 1.05
N LYS A 2 -22.91 -12.21 0.57
CA LYS A 2 -21.78 -12.92 1.19
C LYS A 2 -20.57 -11.98 1.23
N ASP A 3 -19.89 -11.90 2.38
CA ASP A 3 -18.65 -11.16 2.53
C ASP A 3 -17.62 -11.70 1.54
N SER A 4 -17.41 -10.98 0.44
CA SER A 4 -16.40 -11.33 -0.55
C SER A 4 -15.03 -10.90 -0.03
N ASN A 5 -14.42 -11.75 0.79
CA ASN A 5 -13.00 -11.66 1.10
C ASN A 5 -12.20 -11.78 -0.21
N GLY A 6 -11.26 -10.86 -0.45
CA GLY A 6 -10.45 -10.80 -1.66
C GLY A 6 -10.57 -9.47 -2.41
N LEU A 7 -9.94 -9.38 -3.59
CA LEU A 7 -10.05 -8.21 -4.46
C LEU A 7 -11.27 -8.34 -5.38
N LEU A 8 -12.23 -7.41 -5.22
CA LEU A 8 -13.33 -7.23 -6.14
C LEU A 8 -12.88 -6.39 -7.34
N LYS A 9 -13.02 -6.94 -8.56
CA LYS A 9 -12.83 -6.22 -9.82
C LYS A 9 -13.96 -5.23 -10.03
N ILE A 10 -13.64 -3.96 -10.29
CA ILE A 10 -14.64 -2.90 -10.50
C ILE A 10 -14.64 -2.41 -11.95
N SER A 11 -13.49 -2.01 -12.48
CA SER A 11 -13.32 -1.50 -13.85
C SER A 11 -11.92 -1.80 -14.37
N GLY A 12 -11.73 -1.80 -15.69
CA GLY A 12 -10.42 -1.95 -16.35
C GLY A 12 -9.80 -3.35 -16.35
N CYS A 13 -10.18 -4.23 -15.41
CA CYS A 13 -9.48 -5.47 -15.03
C CYS A 13 -9.28 -6.55 -16.12
N GLU A 14 -9.83 -6.35 -17.31
CA GLU A 14 -9.68 -7.25 -18.46
C GLU A 14 -8.76 -6.67 -19.55
N ASN A 15 -8.40 -5.39 -19.49
CA ASN A 15 -7.57 -4.71 -20.48
C ASN A 15 -6.08 -5.02 -20.28
N PRO A 16 -5.40 -5.77 -21.17
CA PRO A 16 -3.98 -6.10 -21.01
C PRO A 16 -3.04 -4.89 -21.02
N GLU A 17 -3.42 -3.78 -21.66
CA GLU A 17 -2.59 -2.57 -21.91
C GLU A 17 -2.67 -1.50 -20.81
N ARG A 18 -3.36 -1.82 -19.72
CA ARG A 18 -3.47 -0.95 -18.54
C ARG A 18 -2.12 -0.59 -17.90
N SER A 19 -2.06 0.63 -17.40
CA SER A 19 -0.84 1.28 -16.92
C SER A 19 -0.66 1.22 -15.39
N GLY A 20 -1.71 0.94 -14.62
CA GLY A 20 -1.62 0.88 -13.15
C GLY A 20 -2.85 0.30 -12.48
N ASP A 21 -2.80 0.23 -11.15
CA ASP A 21 -3.86 -0.27 -10.27
C ASP A 21 -4.30 0.81 -9.28
N VAL A 22 -5.61 0.97 -9.07
CA VAL A 22 -6.20 1.77 -8.00
C VAL A 22 -6.97 0.82 -7.08
N VAL A 23 -6.57 0.76 -5.81
CA VAL A 23 -7.12 -0.19 -4.84
C VAL A 23 -7.83 0.56 -3.72
N PHE A 24 -9.14 0.39 -3.65
CA PHE A 24 -9.99 0.91 -2.59
C PHE A 24 -9.94 0.00 -1.35
N VAL A 25 -9.74 0.58 -0.16
CA VAL A 25 -9.60 -0.16 1.11
C VAL A 25 -10.52 0.43 2.16
N HIS A 26 -11.59 -0.31 2.48
CA HIS A 26 -12.63 0.15 3.40
C HIS A 26 -12.19 0.08 4.87
N GLY A 27 -12.89 0.80 5.75
CA GLY A 27 -12.68 0.78 7.20
C GLY A 27 -13.38 -0.38 7.93
N LEU A 28 -13.33 -0.34 9.26
CA LEU A 28 -14.03 -1.27 10.14
C LEU A 28 -15.55 -1.20 9.90
N GLY A 29 -16.24 -2.35 9.91
CA GLY A 29 -17.68 -2.44 9.65
C GLY A 29 -18.11 -2.07 8.22
N GLY A 30 -17.15 -1.78 7.33
CA GLY A 30 -17.39 -1.52 5.92
C GLY A 30 -17.44 -2.80 5.08
N ASN A 31 -17.80 -2.63 3.81
CA ASN A 31 -17.82 -3.69 2.81
C ASN A 31 -17.22 -3.15 1.49
N PRO A 32 -16.48 -3.97 0.71
CA PRO A 32 -15.83 -3.55 -0.53
C PRO A 32 -16.75 -2.90 -1.57
N ARG A 33 -18.07 -3.05 -1.47
CA ARG A 33 -19.02 -2.38 -2.36
C ARG A 33 -19.74 -1.23 -1.66
N ASP A 34 -20.46 -1.52 -0.58
CA ASP A 34 -21.38 -0.57 0.06
C ASP A 34 -20.68 0.65 0.70
N THR A 35 -19.40 0.53 1.08
CA THR A 35 -18.63 1.65 1.65
C THR A 35 -18.54 2.84 0.69
N TRP A 36 -18.50 2.59 -0.62
CA TRP A 36 -18.23 3.61 -1.62
C TRP A 36 -19.48 4.05 -2.40
N HIS A 37 -20.68 3.74 -1.90
CA HIS A 37 -21.94 4.18 -2.50
C HIS A 37 -22.54 5.33 -1.69
N TYR A 38 -22.91 6.42 -2.37
CA TYR A 38 -23.57 7.58 -1.74
C TYR A 38 -24.87 7.21 -1.02
N LYS A 39 -25.84 6.64 -1.75
CA LYS A 39 -27.10 6.12 -1.23
C LYS A 39 -27.37 4.77 -1.88
N LYS A 40 -28.07 3.89 -1.16
CA LYS A 40 -28.43 2.54 -1.60
C LYS A 40 -29.93 2.52 -1.90
N GLY A 41 -30.34 2.00 -3.04
CA GLY A 41 -31.72 1.70 -3.37
C GLY A 41 -32.50 2.77 -4.15
N LYS A 42 -31.83 3.73 -4.81
CA LYS A 42 -32.47 4.51 -5.89
C LYS A 42 -31.87 4.09 -7.23
N SER A 43 -32.65 4.17 -8.30
CA SER A 43 -32.27 3.69 -9.63
C SER A 43 -31.04 4.37 -10.26
N ASP A 44 -30.46 5.39 -9.60
CA ASP A 44 -29.26 6.13 -9.96
C ASP A 44 -28.19 6.09 -8.84
N ASP A 45 -27.97 4.94 -8.19
CA ASP A 45 -26.97 4.82 -7.11
C ASP A 45 -25.53 5.11 -7.66
N PHE A 46 -24.98 6.28 -7.33
CA PHE A 46 -23.64 6.71 -7.73
C PHE A 46 -22.57 5.88 -6.99
N PHE A 47 -22.02 4.89 -7.67
CA PHE A 47 -20.88 4.10 -7.23
C PHE A 47 -19.58 4.66 -7.79
N TRP A 48 -18.96 5.55 -7.03
CA TRP A 48 -17.87 6.37 -7.55
C TRP A 48 -16.60 5.61 -7.98
N PRO A 49 -16.23 4.42 -7.44
CA PRO A 49 -15.12 3.65 -7.98
C PRO A 49 -15.32 3.22 -9.44
N ALA A 50 -16.56 2.87 -9.83
CA ALA A 50 -16.85 2.56 -11.23
C ALA A 50 -16.77 3.82 -12.11
N LYS A 51 -17.27 4.95 -11.60
CA LYS A 51 -17.21 6.24 -12.28
C LYS A 51 -15.79 6.78 -12.47
N LEU A 52 -14.94 6.56 -11.47
CA LEU A 52 -13.52 6.85 -11.55
C LEU A 52 -12.84 6.00 -12.63
N GLY A 53 -13.20 4.72 -12.73
CA GLY A 53 -12.70 3.84 -13.79
C GLY A 53 -13.20 4.19 -15.20
N GLU A 54 -14.37 4.84 -15.34
CA GLU A 54 -14.81 5.41 -16.62
C GLU A 54 -13.93 6.61 -17.04
N ASP A 55 -13.52 7.42 -16.06
CA ASP A 55 -12.69 8.61 -16.29
C ASP A 55 -11.19 8.29 -16.44
N LEU A 56 -10.75 7.15 -15.91
CA LEU A 56 -9.36 6.70 -15.88
C LEU A 56 -9.22 5.30 -16.52
N PRO A 57 -9.54 5.14 -17.82
CA PRO A 57 -9.60 3.84 -18.49
C PRO A 57 -8.25 3.08 -18.54
N GLU A 58 -7.14 3.76 -18.27
CA GLU A 58 -5.80 3.17 -18.19
C GLU A 58 -5.49 2.48 -16.85
N PHE A 59 -6.36 2.58 -15.84
CA PHE A 59 -6.18 1.93 -14.54
C PHE A 59 -7.18 0.79 -14.32
N ASP A 60 -6.70 -0.27 -13.66
CA ASP A 60 -7.60 -1.24 -13.03
C ASP A 60 -8.13 -0.66 -11.73
N ILE A 61 -9.45 -0.67 -11.57
CA ILE A 61 -10.08 -0.31 -10.31
C ILE A 61 -10.47 -1.56 -9.53
N TRP A 62 -9.95 -1.64 -8.32
CA TRP A 62 -10.17 -2.75 -7.39
C TRP A 62 -10.77 -2.27 -6.09
N SER A 63 -11.53 -3.12 -5.41
CA SER A 63 -11.93 -2.88 -4.03
C SER A 63 -11.60 -4.10 -3.17
N LEU A 64 -10.80 -3.88 -2.13
CA LEU A 64 -10.34 -4.92 -1.23
C LEU A 64 -11.41 -5.22 -0.17
N GLY A 65 -11.93 -6.44 -0.21
CA GLY A 65 -12.67 -7.03 0.91
C GLY A 65 -11.74 -7.81 1.81
N TYR A 66 -11.79 -7.54 3.11
CA TYR A 66 -11.03 -8.27 4.11
C TYR A 66 -11.87 -8.48 5.37
N ALA A 67 -11.59 -9.57 6.09
CA ALA A 67 -12.34 -9.92 7.28
C ALA A 67 -12.19 -8.81 8.34
N VAL A 68 -13.30 -8.10 8.59
CA VAL A 68 -13.39 -7.06 9.61
C VAL A 68 -14.04 -7.51 10.91
N GLU A 69 -14.75 -8.64 10.86
CA GLU A 69 -15.50 -9.24 11.96
C GLU A 69 -14.81 -10.49 12.55
N PRO A 70 -15.15 -10.88 13.81
CA PRO A 70 -14.59 -12.08 14.45
C PRO A 70 -14.95 -13.33 13.67
N SER A 71 -13.97 -14.21 13.48
CA SER A 71 -14.29 -15.55 13.00
C SER A 71 -15.11 -16.28 14.08
N ALA A 72 -16.30 -16.78 13.70
CA ALA A 72 -17.26 -17.46 14.59
C ALA A 72 -16.68 -18.67 15.32
N TRP A 73 -15.52 -19.18 14.91
CA TRP A 73 -14.85 -20.34 15.49
C TRP A 73 -13.88 -19.99 16.64
N LYS A 74 -13.43 -18.74 16.79
CA LYS A 74 -12.41 -18.38 17.80
C LYS A 74 -12.73 -17.16 18.66
N GLY A 75 -13.85 -16.47 18.42
CA GLY A 75 -14.23 -15.28 19.20
C GLY A 75 -13.28 -14.09 19.08
N ASN A 76 -12.17 -14.23 18.35
CA ASN A 76 -11.15 -13.21 18.13
C ASN A 76 -11.16 -12.76 16.67
N THR A 77 -11.06 -11.45 16.47
CA THR A 77 -10.68 -10.83 15.22
C THR A 77 -9.18 -11.02 14.98
N LEU A 78 -8.75 -10.98 13.71
CA LEU A 78 -7.32 -10.99 13.41
C LEU A 78 -6.70 -9.62 13.74
N PRO A 79 -5.52 -9.57 14.39
CA PRO A 79 -4.75 -8.35 14.58
C PRO A 79 -4.50 -7.60 13.27
N LEU A 80 -4.37 -6.27 13.36
CA LEU A 80 -4.04 -5.43 12.20
C LEU A 80 -2.81 -5.92 11.45
N ALA A 81 -1.80 -6.42 12.17
CA ALA A 81 -0.57 -7.00 11.59
C ALA A 81 -0.84 -8.29 10.79
N ASP A 82 -1.71 -9.17 11.30
CA ASP A 82 -2.08 -10.40 10.61
C ASP A 82 -2.96 -10.09 9.38
N ARG A 83 -3.87 -9.12 9.50
CA ARG A 83 -4.65 -8.60 8.38
C ARG A 83 -3.74 -8.02 7.30
N ALA A 84 -2.75 -7.23 7.69
CA ALA A 84 -1.76 -6.66 6.77
C ALA A 84 -1.00 -7.75 6.00
N THR A 85 -0.60 -8.82 6.69
CA THR A 85 0.09 -9.96 6.05
C THR A 85 -0.84 -10.70 5.08
N ASN A 86 -2.10 -10.94 5.46
CA ASN A 86 -3.11 -11.53 4.58
C ASN A 86 -3.40 -10.65 3.36
N THR A 87 -3.44 -9.33 3.54
CA THR A 87 -3.61 -8.37 2.45
C THR A 87 -2.44 -8.43 1.49
N LEU A 88 -1.19 -8.44 1.96
CA LEU A 88 0.00 -8.60 1.10
C LEU A 88 -0.07 -9.88 0.26
N LYS A 89 -0.44 -11.00 0.88
CA LYS A 89 -0.61 -12.27 0.18
C LYS A 89 -1.71 -12.17 -0.88
N THR A 90 -2.84 -11.55 -0.54
CA THR A 90 -3.98 -11.35 -1.45
C THR A 90 -3.57 -10.48 -2.64
N LEU A 91 -3.02 -9.29 -2.41
CA LEU A 91 -2.54 -8.39 -3.47
C LEU A 91 -1.57 -9.10 -4.44
N GLY A 92 -0.61 -9.86 -3.90
CA GLY A 92 0.33 -10.62 -4.72
C GLY A 92 -0.32 -11.72 -5.59
N ILE A 93 -1.41 -12.35 -5.14
CA ILE A 93 -2.18 -13.33 -5.94
C ILE A 93 -2.84 -12.65 -7.14
N TYR A 94 -3.37 -11.44 -6.95
CA TYR A 94 -4.02 -10.67 -8.02
C TYR A 94 -3.01 -9.89 -8.88
N GLY A 95 -1.72 -10.00 -8.59
CA GLY A 95 -0.65 -9.37 -9.39
C GLY A 95 -0.46 -7.88 -9.11
N ILE A 96 -1.04 -7.36 -8.04
CA ILE A 96 -0.79 -5.98 -7.58
C ILE A 96 0.68 -5.84 -7.19
N GLY A 97 1.30 -4.71 -7.57
CA GLY A 97 2.74 -4.49 -7.42
C GLY A 97 3.57 -4.90 -8.64
N LYS A 98 2.94 -5.34 -9.74
CA LYS A 98 3.59 -5.47 -11.06
C LYS A 98 3.60 -4.16 -11.86
N ARG A 99 2.73 -3.24 -11.49
CA ARG A 99 2.53 -1.90 -12.08
C ARG A 99 2.36 -0.89 -10.94
N PRO A 100 2.45 0.42 -11.21
CA PRO A 100 2.12 1.46 -10.24
C PRO A 100 0.78 1.23 -9.57
N VAL A 101 0.74 1.41 -8.24
CA VAL A 101 -0.44 1.21 -7.40
C VAL A 101 -0.74 2.49 -6.63
N ILE A 102 -2.02 2.88 -6.62
CA ILE A 102 -2.54 3.91 -5.73
C ILE A 102 -3.56 3.27 -4.78
N PHE A 103 -3.47 3.59 -3.50
CA PHE A 103 -4.46 3.16 -2.51
C PHE A 103 -5.41 4.31 -2.18
N ILE A 104 -6.71 4.05 -2.22
CA ILE A 104 -7.73 4.97 -1.69
C ILE A 104 -8.33 4.33 -0.46
N THR A 105 -8.18 4.97 0.69
CA THR A 105 -8.43 4.33 1.97
C THR A 105 -9.42 5.11 2.81
N HIS A 106 -10.20 4.40 3.62
CA HIS A 106 -11.11 5.00 4.59
C HIS A 106 -10.85 4.48 6.00
N SER A 107 -10.77 5.38 6.99
CA SER A 107 -10.72 5.01 8.42
C SER A 107 -9.61 3.96 8.69
N MET A 108 -9.93 2.87 9.38
CA MET A 108 -8.99 1.77 9.66
C MET A 108 -8.30 1.18 8.41
N GLY A 109 -8.91 1.31 7.22
CA GLY A 109 -8.31 0.86 5.97
C GLY A 109 -6.97 1.55 5.67
N GLY A 110 -6.83 2.83 6.04
CA GLY A 110 -5.55 3.55 5.89
C GLY A 110 -4.48 3.04 6.83
N LEU A 111 -4.85 2.69 8.06
CA LEU A 111 -3.96 2.04 9.03
C LEU A 111 -3.52 0.65 8.56
N LEU A 112 -4.43 -0.11 7.94
CA LEU A 112 -4.11 -1.40 7.33
C LEU A 112 -3.08 -1.24 6.22
N VAL A 113 -3.25 -0.26 5.32
CA VAL A 113 -2.28 0.01 4.25
C VAL A 113 -0.92 0.43 4.82
N LYS A 114 -0.87 1.32 5.83
CA LYS A 114 0.40 1.69 6.49
C LYS A 114 1.11 0.46 7.09
N GLN A 115 0.39 -0.39 7.81
CA GLN A 115 0.94 -1.61 8.42
C GLN A 115 1.41 -2.62 7.35
N MET A 116 0.65 -2.74 6.26
CA MET A 116 0.97 -3.59 5.11
C MET A 116 2.25 -3.14 4.41
N LEU A 117 2.43 -1.85 4.14
CA LEU A 117 3.63 -1.31 3.51
C LEU A 117 4.86 -1.46 4.41
N ARG A 118 4.70 -1.27 5.74
CA ARG A 118 5.75 -1.59 6.71
C ARG A 118 6.19 -3.05 6.61
N HIS A 119 5.25 -3.99 6.68
CA HIS A 119 5.55 -5.43 6.56
C HIS A 119 6.24 -5.79 5.25
N ALA A 120 5.81 -5.18 4.14
CA ALA A 120 6.43 -5.42 2.85
C ALA A 120 7.89 -4.95 2.76
N GLN A 121 8.26 -3.87 3.46
CA GLN A 121 9.67 -3.48 3.59
C GLN A 121 10.42 -4.41 4.56
N ASP A 122 9.86 -4.66 5.74
CA ASP A 122 10.57 -5.32 6.85
C ASP A 122 10.82 -6.82 6.59
N TYR A 123 9.91 -7.51 5.89
CA TYR A 123 9.96 -8.98 5.77
C TYR A 123 10.90 -9.50 4.68
N GLY A 124 11.52 -8.64 3.87
CA GLY A 124 12.53 -9.04 2.89
C GLY A 124 12.02 -9.93 1.75
N ASN A 125 10.71 -10.10 1.59
CA ASN A 125 10.12 -10.86 0.49
C ASN A 125 10.12 -9.98 -0.78
N PRO A 126 10.82 -10.37 -1.87
CA PRO A 126 10.93 -9.54 -3.07
C PRO A 126 9.57 -9.19 -3.71
N LYS A 127 8.60 -10.11 -3.65
CA LYS A 127 7.25 -9.86 -4.21
C LYS A 127 6.47 -8.83 -3.39
N TRP A 128 6.66 -8.81 -2.07
CA TRP A 128 6.02 -7.81 -1.22
C TRP A 128 6.72 -6.48 -1.31
N LYS A 129 8.05 -6.47 -1.36
CA LYS A 129 8.82 -5.26 -1.62
C LYS A 129 8.39 -4.56 -2.90
N ALA A 130 8.11 -5.32 -3.97
CA ALA A 130 7.58 -4.78 -5.22
C ALA A 130 6.26 -3.99 -5.03
N ILE A 131 5.38 -4.38 -4.10
CA ILE A 131 4.16 -3.63 -3.79
C ILE A 131 4.51 -2.25 -3.23
N VAL A 132 5.50 -2.16 -2.34
CA VAL A 132 5.93 -0.86 -1.79
C VAL A 132 6.61 -0.02 -2.85
N ASP A 133 7.53 -0.60 -3.61
CA ASP A 133 8.27 0.10 -4.67
C ASP A 133 7.32 0.62 -5.77
N GLN A 134 6.22 -0.08 -6.03
CA GLN A 134 5.17 0.33 -6.96
C GLN A 134 4.06 1.18 -6.34
N THR A 135 4.02 1.37 -5.02
CA THR A 135 3.04 2.29 -4.43
C THR A 135 3.43 3.72 -4.78
N LYS A 136 2.62 4.39 -5.60
CA LYS A 136 2.89 5.74 -6.11
C LYS A 136 2.02 6.83 -5.49
N GLY A 137 1.02 6.44 -4.69
CA GLY A 137 0.21 7.40 -3.96
C GLY A 137 -0.75 6.73 -2.98
N ILE A 138 -1.13 7.47 -1.95
CA ILE A 138 -2.17 7.03 -1.01
C ILE A 138 -3.11 8.20 -0.71
N VAL A 139 -4.41 7.94 -0.85
CA VAL A 139 -5.48 8.85 -0.40
C VAL A 139 -6.02 8.35 0.93
N PHE A 140 -6.05 9.22 1.94
CA PHE A 140 -6.62 8.94 3.25
C PHE A 140 -7.93 9.72 3.45
N LEU A 141 -9.04 8.99 3.65
CA LEU A 141 -10.36 9.55 3.98
C LEU A 141 -10.67 9.25 5.44
N SER A 142 -10.69 10.27 6.31
CA SER A 142 -10.87 10.13 7.77
C SER A 142 -10.05 9.00 8.39
N THR A 143 -8.74 8.93 8.07
CA THR A 143 -7.84 7.96 8.71
C THR A 143 -7.16 8.59 9.92
N PRO A 144 -7.35 8.04 11.14
CA PRO A 144 -6.68 8.57 12.32
C PRO A 144 -5.21 8.13 12.33
N HIS A 145 -4.29 9.07 12.20
CA HIS A 145 -2.85 8.83 12.16
C HIS A 145 -2.15 9.05 13.50
N SER A 146 -2.65 9.94 14.35
CA SER A 146 -1.87 10.48 15.46
C SER A 146 -2.53 10.31 16.85
N GLY A 147 -1.68 10.31 17.89
CA GLY A 147 -2.02 10.87 19.20
C GLY A 147 -2.85 10.05 20.19
N ALA A 148 -3.34 10.78 21.21
CA ALA A 148 -4.35 10.34 22.19
C ALA A 148 -5.73 10.14 21.52
N ASP A 149 -5.90 10.76 20.35
CA ASP A 149 -7.10 10.65 19.53
C ASP A 149 -7.29 9.25 18.96
N LEU A 150 -6.24 8.45 18.79
CA LEU A 150 -6.38 7.03 18.44
C LEU A 150 -7.13 6.24 19.52
N ALA A 151 -6.87 6.46 20.81
CA ALA A 151 -7.56 5.74 21.88
C ALA A 151 -9.04 6.18 21.97
N ASN A 152 -9.31 7.47 21.84
CA ASN A 152 -10.66 8.02 21.79
C ASN A 152 -11.42 7.54 20.53
N TRP A 153 -10.74 7.55 19.38
CA TRP A 153 -11.26 7.07 18.10
C TRP A 153 -11.74 5.62 18.19
N VAL A 154 -10.98 4.73 18.83
CA VAL A 154 -11.40 3.33 18.98
C VAL A 154 -12.74 3.24 19.73
N ASN A 155 -12.92 4.00 20.80
CA ASN A 155 -14.19 4.06 21.53
C ASN A 155 -15.32 4.61 20.64
N TYR A 156 -15.07 5.68 19.90
CA TYR A 156 -16.06 6.33 19.03
C TYR A 156 -16.52 5.40 17.91
N ILE A 157 -15.58 4.76 17.21
CA ILE A 157 -15.90 3.88 16.10
C ILE A 157 -16.64 2.62 16.58
N GLY A 158 -16.33 2.14 17.79
CA GLY A 158 -17.07 1.04 18.40
C GLY A 158 -18.52 1.38 18.75
N GLY A 159 -18.76 2.57 19.29
CA GLY A 159 -20.11 3.07 19.54
C GLY A 159 -20.92 3.24 18.24
N ILE A 160 -20.30 3.77 17.19
CA ILE A 160 -20.94 4.00 15.88
C ILE A 160 -21.28 2.67 15.19
N LEU A 161 -20.34 1.73 15.14
CA LEU A 161 -20.50 0.47 14.43
C LEU A 161 -21.20 -0.63 15.24
N ARG A 162 -21.40 -0.41 16.55
CA ARG A 162 -21.89 -1.43 17.50
C ARG A 162 -21.06 -2.73 17.48
N THR A 163 -19.77 -2.64 17.13
CA THR A 163 -18.84 -3.77 17.10
C THR A 163 -17.93 -3.71 18.33
N THR A 164 -17.82 -4.81 19.09
CA THR A 164 -17.09 -4.80 20.38
C THR A 164 -15.74 -5.52 20.31
N VAL A 165 -15.62 -6.56 19.49
CA VAL A 165 -14.42 -7.42 19.46
C VAL A 165 -13.26 -6.76 18.71
N SER A 166 -13.49 -6.26 17.49
CA SER A 166 -12.45 -5.56 16.71
C SER A 166 -11.97 -4.28 17.40
N VAL A 167 -12.85 -3.67 18.18
CA VAL A 167 -12.58 -2.44 18.94
C VAL A 167 -11.67 -2.73 20.13
N ARG A 168 -11.98 -3.74 20.95
CA ARG A 168 -11.10 -4.14 22.08
C ARG A 168 -9.68 -4.48 21.63
N GLU A 169 -9.55 -5.10 20.45
CA GLU A 169 -8.25 -5.38 19.86
C GLU A 169 -7.50 -4.11 19.44
N LEU A 170 -8.21 -3.14 18.86
CA LEU A 170 -7.62 -1.83 18.56
C LEU A 170 -7.26 -1.05 19.83
N GLU A 171 -8.09 -1.12 20.88
CA GLU A 171 -7.80 -0.50 22.20
C GLU A 171 -6.53 -1.07 22.80
N ALA A 172 -6.37 -2.40 22.78
CA ALA A 172 -5.17 -3.08 23.28
C ALA A 172 -3.90 -2.71 22.50
N ASN A 173 -4.04 -2.21 21.25
CA ASN A 173 -2.93 -1.95 20.33
C ASN A 173 -2.77 -0.46 19.96
N HIS A 174 -3.46 0.48 20.61
CA HIS A 174 -3.38 1.91 20.25
C HIS A 174 -1.95 2.48 20.32
N SER A 175 -1.14 2.01 21.27
CA SER A 175 0.28 2.35 21.38
C SER A 175 1.08 1.95 20.14
N ARG A 176 0.75 0.79 19.55
CA ARG A 176 1.34 0.27 18.31
C ARG A 176 0.88 1.04 17.08
N LEU A 177 -0.34 1.59 17.08
CA LEU A 177 -0.81 2.48 16.00
C LEU A 177 -0.04 3.80 15.98
N ARG A 178 0.24 4.37 17.16
CA ARG A 178 1.12 5.54 17.28
C ARG A 178 2.54 5.24 16.82
N GLU A 179 3.09 4.08 17.20
CA GLU A 179 4.40 3.63 16.73
C GLU A 179 4.42 3.45 15.20
N LEU A 180 3.35 2.89 14.63
CA LEU A 180 3.21 2.73 13.18
C LEU A 180 3.29 4.08 12.45
N ASN A 181 2.59 5.11 12.92
CA ASN A 181 2.67 6.43 12.29
C ASN A 181 4.07 7.05 12.44
N ASN A 182 4.67 6.95 13.62
CA ASN A 182 6.03 7.43 13.86
C ASN A 182 7.07 6.74 12.98
N LEU A 183 6.96 5.42 12.80
CA LEU A 183 7.83 4.70 11.88
C LEU A 183 7.61 5.17 10.45
N TYR A 184 6.34 5.23 10.01
CA TYR A 184 6.00 5.58 8.64
C TYR A 184 6.55 6.96 8.25
N ARG A 185 6.35 7.98 9.10
CA ARG A 185 6.84 9.35 8.83
C ARG A 185 8.36 9.50 8.90
N ASN A 186 9.05 8.64 9.64
CA ASN A 186 10.51 8.68 9.78
C ASN A 186 11.23 7.73 8.83
N HIS A 187 10.50 6.86 8.12
CA HIS A 187 11.08 5.88 7.21
C HIS A 187 11.40 6.52 5.85
N GLU A 188 12.66 6.44 5.42
CA GLU A 188 13.24 7.12 4.26
C GLU A 188 12.49 6.94 2.92
N LEU A 189 11.89 5.77 2.68
CA LEU A 189 11.08 5.48 1.50
C LEU A 189 9.59 5.76 1.72
N LEU A 190 9.00 5.28 2.82
CA LEU A 190 7.55 5.37 3.05
C LEU A 190 7.08 6.82 3.20
N CYS A 191 7.87 7.69 3.82
CA CYS A 191 7.51 9.09 4.00
C CYS A 191 7.52 9.91 2.69
N LYS A 192 8.08 9.35 1.61
CA LYS A 192 8.16 9.99 0.29
C LYS A 192 7.03 9.57 -0.65
N ILE A 193 6.20 8.60 -0.25
CA ILE A 193 5.03 8.22 -1.04
C ILE A 193 4.08 9.43 -1.07
N PRO A 194 3.68 9.95 -2.24
CA PRO A 194 2.70 11.04 -2.33
C PRO A 194 1.42 10.71 -1.56
N MET A 195 0.85 11.70 -0.88
CA MET A 195 -0.32 11.51 -0.03
C MET A 195 -1.30 12.68 -0.16
N GLU A 196 -2.56 12.31 -0.34
CA GLU A 196 -3.70 13.22 -0.27
C GLU A 196 -4.51 12.86 0.99
N VAL A 197 -4.84 13.83 1.83
CA VAL A 197 -5.45 13.58 3.14
C VAL A 197 -6.70 14.42 3.31
N TYR A 198 -7.81 13.76 3.63
CA TYR A 198 -9.09 14.40 3.90
C TYR A 198 -9.62 14.02 5.28
N PHE A 199 -10.25 14.96 5.96
CA PHE A 199 -10.89 14.76 7.25
C PHE A 199 -12.33 15.27 7.26
N GLU A 200 -13.12 14.78 8.21
CA GLU A 200 -14.54 15.11 8.32
C GLU A 200 -14.76 16.41 9.10
N THR A 201 -15.81 17.14 8.75
CA THR A 201 -16.18 18.39 9.43
C THR A 201 -17.47 18.27 10.24
N GLU A 202 -18.26 17.22 9.98
CA GLU A 202 -19.53 16.95 10.65
C GLU A 202 -19.47 15.74 11.58
N LYS A 203 -20.28 15.78 12.63
CA LYS A 203 -20.32 14.74 13.66
C LYS A 203 -21.11 13.52 13.20
N THR A 204 -20.60 12.33 13.46
CA THR A 204 -21.35 11.06 13.37
C THR A 204 -21.91 10.72 14.76
N ASN A 205 -23.23 10.63 14.89
CA ASN A 205 -23.91 10.34 16.17
C ASN A 205 -23.44 11.27 17.32
N GLY A 206 -23.20 12.55 17.03
CA GLY A 206 -22.78 13.55 18.02
C GLY A 206 -21.27 13.59 18.30
N VAL A 207 -20.45 12.78 17.63
CA VAL A 207 -19.00 12.74 17.80
C VAL A 207 -18.28 13.05 16.49
N LEU A 208 -17.26 13.90 16.55
CA LEU A 208 -16.31 14.09 15.44
C LEU A 208 -15.23 13.03 15.59
N VAL A 209 -15.14 12.10 14.64
CA VAL A 209 -14.37 10.85 14.78
C VAL A 209 -12.90 11.08 14.40
N VAL A 210 -12.65 11.85 13.34
CA VAL A 210 -11.31 12.21 12.88
C VAL A 210 -11.28 13.68 12.48
N ASP A 211 -10.77 14.52 13.37
CA ASP A 211 -10.51 15.93 13.07
C ASP A 211 -9.19 16.12 12.30
N GLU A 212 -8.86 17.38 12.01
CA GLU A 212 -7.63 17.77 11.30
C GLU A 212 -6.36 17.20 11.97
N THR A 213 -6.28 17.26 13.30
CA THR A 213 -5.08 16.84 14.05
C THR A 213 -4.93 15.32 14.03
N SER A 214 -6.04 14.60 14.17
CA SER A 214 -6.07 13.15 14.08
C SER A 214 -5.75 12.68 12.65
N ALA A 215 -6.20 13.40 11.62
CA ALA A 215 -5.93 13.09 10.22
C ALA A 215 -4.50 13.40 9.78
N ASP A 216 -3.76 14.27 10.47
CA ASP A 216 -2.40 14.66 10.06
C ASP A 216 -1.39 13.50 10.19
N PRO A 217 -0.75 13.04 9.09
CA PRO A 217 0.29 12.02 9.15
C PRO A 217 1.62 12.53 9.74
N GLY A 218 1.80 13.84 9.88
CA GLY A 218 3.02 14.48 10.35
C GLY A 218 4.14 14.47 9.29
N ILE A 219 3.76 14.52 8.01
CA ILE A 219 4.68 14.49 6.86
C ILE A 219 4.72 15.86 6.22
N LYS A 220 5.94 16.38 6.01
CA LYS A 220 6.16 17.71 5.45
C LYS A 220 5.52 17.81 4.05
N GLY A 221 4.70 18.83 3.85
CA GLY A 221 4.04 19.11 2.57
C GLY A 221 2.70 18.38 2.38
N VAL A 222 2.30 17.51 3.30
CA VAL A 222 0.97 16.91 3.31
C VAL A 222 0.09 17.73 4.24
N ILE A 223 -0.99 18.31 3.72
CA ILE A 223 -1.91 19.17 4.47
C ILE A 223 -3.28 18.50 4.44
N PRO A 224 -3.85 18.11 5.61
CA PRO A 224 -5.22 17.59 5.66
C PRO A 224 -6.24 18.63 5.19
N VAL A 225 -7.17 18.21 4.34
CA VAL A 225 -8.25 19.06 3.82
C VAL A 225 -9.59 18.63 4.42
N GLY A 226 -10.29 19.58 5.04
CA GLY A 226 -11.63 19.33 5.59
C GLY A 226 -12.66 19.25 4.48
N ILE A 227 -13.54 18.24 4.54
CA ILE A 227 -14.64 18.11 3.58
C ILE A 227 -15.91 18.70 4.19
N ASP A 228 -16.44 19.75 3.59
CA ASP A 228 -17.67 20.41 4.01
C ASP A 228 -18.86 19.45 4.06
N TYR A 229 -19.64 19.53 5.13
CA TYR A 229 -20.87 18.75 5.34
C TYR A 229 -20.68 17.22 5.30
N ALA A 230 -19.44 16.73 5.48
CA ALA A 230 -19.14 15.31 5.51
C ALA A 230 -18.83 14.84 6.94
N ASN A 231 -19.44 13.72 7.32
CA ASN A 231 -19.14 13.00 8.55
C ASN A 231 -18.32 11.74 8.24
N HIS A 232 -17.88 11.02 9.27
CA HIS A 232 -17.06 9.80 9.14
C HIS A 232 -17.60 8.75 8.17
N ILE A 233 -18.93 8.68 7.99
CA ILE A 233 -19.57 7.72 7.09
C ILE A 233 -19.71 8.29 5.68
N SER A 234 -20.08 9.57 5.53
CA SER A 234 -20.34 10.18 4.22
C SER A 234 -19.08 10.67 3.48
N ILE A 235 -17.97 10.91 4.20
CA ILE A 235 -16.72 11.41 3.59
C ILE A 235 -16.17 10.50 2.48
N CYS A 236 -16.35 9.18 2.59
CA CYS A 236 -15.91 8.22 1.56
C CYS A 236 -16.95 7.93 0.47
N LYS A 237 -18.02 8.74 0.44
CA LYS A 237 -19.21 8.55 -0.38
C LYS A 237 -19.57 9.84 -1.13
N PRO A 238 -18.68 10.34 -2.01
CA PRO A 238 -18.97 11.52 -2.83
C PRO A 238 -20.31 11.34 -3.57
N GLU A 239 -21.08 12.41 -3.64
CA GLU A 239 -22.45 12.38 -4.17
C GLU A 239 -22.46 12.34 -5.71
N SER A 240 -21.40 12.86 -6.34
CA SER A 240 -21.25 12.98 -7.78
C SER A 240 -19.79 13.17 -8.21
N LYS A 241 -19.54 13.29 -9.53
CA LYS A 241 -18.21 13.58 -10.09
C LYS A 241 -17.71 15.00 -9.78
N GLU A 242 -18.61 15.89 -9.36
CA GLU A 242 -18.33 17.27 -9.00
C GLU A 242 -17.97 17.44 -7.51
N SER A 243 -18.08 16.36 -6.71
CA SER A 243 -17.69 16.38 -5.30
C SER A 243 -16.19 16.62 -5.15
N LEU A 244 -15.79 17.44 -4.17
CA LEU A 244 -14.38 17.80 -3.93
C LEU A 244 -13.47 16.57 -3.81
N VAL A 245 -13.89 15.56 -3.03
CA VAL A 245 -13.16 14.29 -2.88
C VAL A 245 -12.96 13.58 -4.22
N TYR A 246 -13.98 13.54 -5.08
CA TYR A 246 -13.86 12.87 -6.39
C TYR A 246 -12.87 13.61 -7.29
N LEU A 247 -13.01 14.93 -7.40
CA LEU A 247 -12.15 15.78 -8.23
C LEU A 247 -10.70 15.74 -7.75
N GLY A 248 -10.47 15.90 -6.44
CA GLY A 248 -9.14 15.87 -5.84
C GLY A 248 -8.45 14.51 -6.02
N VAL A 249 -9.18 13.41 -5.79
CA VAL A 249 -8.65 12.06 -6.02
C VAL A 249 -8.30 11.81 -7.48
N LYS A 250 -9.17 12.22 -8.41
CA LYS A 250 -8.89 12.08 -9.84
C LYS A 250 -7.64 12.87 -10.24
N GLN A 251 -7.57 14.14 -9.83
CA GLN A 251 -6.41 15.00 -10.07
C GLN A 251 -5.13 14.37 -9.50
N PHE A 252 -5.17 13.91 -8.25
CA PHE A 252 -4.03 13.25 -7.60
C PHE A 252 -3.52 12.05 -8.40
N ILE A 253 -4.42 11.18 -8.90
CA ILE A 253 -4.04 10.02 -9.72
C ILE A 253 -3.43 10.45 -11.05
N GLU A 254 -4.05 11.42 -11.73
CA GLU A 254 -3.56 11.91 -13.02
C GLU A 254 -2.18 12.59 -12.89
N GLU A 255 -1.96 13.32 -11.80
CA GLU A 255 -0.72 14.05 -11.59
C GLU A 255 0.43 13.16 -11.11
N ASP A 256 0.21 12.29 -10.13
CA ASP A 256 1.30 11.54 -9.50
C ASP A 256 1.58 10.20 -10.17
N CYS A 257 0.59 9.58 -10.84
CA CYS A 257 0.82 8.33 -11.56
C CYS A 257 1.06 8.54 -13.07
N LEU A 258 0.24 9.34 -13.76
CA LEU A 258 0.40 9.46 -15.22
C LEU A 258 1.64 10.24 -15.62
N LYS A 259 2.07 11.24 -14.83
CA LYS A 259 3.33 11.94 -15.11
C LYS A 259 4.52 10.99 -14.96
N VAL A 260 4.50 10.08 -13.99
CA VAL A 260 5.55 9.05 -13.79
C VAL A 260 5.54 8.02 -14.92
N LEU A 261 4.35 7.59 -15.37
CA LEU A 261 4.19 6.62 -16.46
C LEU A 261 4.53 7.19 -17.85
N LYS A 262 4.33 8.49 -18.06
CA LYS A 262 4.60 9.18 -19.33
C LYS A 262 6.02 9.74 -19.45
N GLN A 263 6.84 9.66 -18.39
CA GLN A 263 8.26 9.98 -18.52
C GLN A 263 8.93 8.91 -19.40
N PRO A 264 9.59 9.30 -20.51
CA PRO A 264 10.33 8.34 -21.31
C PRO A 264 11.36 7.67 -20.40
N ILE A 265 11.43 6.34 -20.45
CA ILE A 265 12.49 5.57 -19.80
C ILE A 265 13.80 6.16 -20.31
N GLN A 266 14.50 6.92 -19.48
CA GLN A 266 15.89 7.22 -19.75
C GLN A 266 16.62 5.89 -19.65
N LEU A 267 16.97 5.33 -20.80
CA LEU A 267 17.86 4.19 -20.96
C LEU A 267 19.27 4.62 -20.53
N GLU A 268 19.44 5.06 -19.28
CA GLU A 268 20.76 5.12 -18.68
C GLU A 268 21.16 3.69 -18.32
N ASP A 269 22.34 3.29 -18.78
CA ASP A 269 23.05 2.05 -18.48
C ASP A 269 22.86 0.82 -19.40
N LYS A 270 22.55 1.01 -20.69
CA LYS A 270 22.97 0.00 -21.69
C LYS A 270 24.49 0.05 -21.97
N ASP A 271 25.09 1.23 -21.89
CA ASP A 271 26.52 1.41 -22.18
C ASP A 271 27.42 0.87 -21.06
N LYS A 272 27.02 0.98 -19.79
CA LYS A 272 27.76 0.39 -18.65
C LYS A 272 27.74 -1.14 -18.64
N LEU A 273 26.66 -1.75 -19.12
CA LEU A 273 26.58 -3.21 -19.24
C LEU A 273 27.51 -3.72 -20.35
N HIS A 274 27.63 -2.98 -21.46
CA HIS A 274 28.55 -3.33 -22.55
C HIS A 274 30.01 -3.14 -22.14
N GLU A 275 30.32 -2.10 -21.35
CA GLU A 275 31.67 -1.85 -20.84
C GLU A 275 32.10 -2.91 -19.81
N THR A 276 31.18 -3.38 -18.96
CA THR A 276 31.44 -4.46 -17.99
C THR A 276 31.65 -5.81 -18.68
N ILE A 277 30.85 -6.13 -19.70
CA ILE A 277 30.99 -7.39 -20.46
C ILE A 277 32.26 -7.39 -21.33
N THR A 278 32.66 -6.24 -21.89
CA THR A 278 33.90 -6.14 -22.68
C THR A 278 35.17 -6.12 -21.81
N THR A 279 35.14 -5.54 -20.62
CA THR A 279 36.28 -5.60 -19.68
C THR A 279 36.49 -7.00 -19.09
N ASP A 280 35.43 -7.76 -18.80
CA ASP A 280 35.55 -9.14 -18.33
C ASP A 280 36.05 -10.08 -19.43
N ASN A 281 35.59 -9.92 -20.67
CA ASN A 281 36.09 -10.72 -21.80
C ASN A 281 37.56 -10.41 -22.14
N ARG A 282 38.03 -9.16 -21.96
CA ARG A 282 39.47 -8.82 -22.07
C ARG A 282 40.30 -9.46 -20.96
N ARG A 283 39.77 -9.55 -19.73
CA ARG A 283 40.46 -10.23 -18.61
C ARG A 283 40.57 -11.74 -18.86
N ILE A 284 39.53 -12.38 -19.36
CA ILE A 284 39.55 -13.82 -19.66
C ILE A 284 40.45 -14.14 -20.87
N GLY A 285 40.47 -13.29 -21.90
CA GLY A 285 41.38 -13.44 -23.05
C GLY A 285 42.88 -13.38 -22.67
N ASN A 286 43.25 -12.47 -21.75
CA ASN A 286 44.64 -12.31 -21.31
C ASN A 286 45.14 -13.49 -20.45
N TYR A 287 44.24 -14.23 -19.78
CA TYR A 287 44.60 -15.45 -19.03
C TYR A 287 44.85 -16.67 -19.94
N LEU A 288 44.31 -16.67 -21.16
CA LEU A 288 44.50 -17.76 -22.12
C LEU A 288 45.73 -17.53 -23.02
N GLU A 289 46.14 -16.28 -23.27
CA GLU A 289 47.35 -15.96 -24.03
C GLU A 289 48.63 -15.94 -23.18
N SER A 290 48.54 -15.73 -21.87
CA SER A 290 49.69 -15.84 -20.97
C SER A 290 49.85 -17.26 -20.44
N GLY A 291 50.48 -18.12 -21.25
CA GLY A 291 50.80 -19.51 -20.90
C GLY A 291 51.59 -19.64 -19.59
N ALA A 292 50.89 -19.81 -18.47
CA ALA A 292 51.47 -20.17 -17.19
C ALA A 292 51.71 -21.69 -17.16
N ARG A 293 52.94 -22.11 -17.46
CA ARG A 293 53.44 -23.45 -17.16
C ARG A 293 53.37 -23.69 -15.66
N ILE A 294 52.54 -24.64 -15.26
CA ILE A 294 52.53 -25.23 -13.92
C ILE A 294 53.83 -26.05 -13.74
N HIS A 295 54.84 -25.45 -13.10
CA HIS A 295 55.97 -26.17 -12.53
C HIS A 295 55.67 -26.51 -11.07
N GLY A 296 55.45 -27.80 -10.78
CA GLY A 296 55.48 -28.33 -9.42
C GLY A 296 56.93 -28.42 -8.91
N PRO A 297 57.19 -28.25 -7.60
CA PRO A 297 58.54 -28.30 -7.06
C PRO A 297 59.09 -29.74 -7.05
N VAL A 298 60.24 -29.90 -7.69
CA VAL A 298 61.12 -31.07 -7.59
C VAL A 298 61.89 -30.96 -6.28
N ALA A 299 61.63 -31.88 -5.34
CA ALA A 299 62.49 -32.08 -4.17
C ALA A 299 63.75 -32.85 -4.59
N GLY A 300 64.93 -32.31 -4.28
CA GLY A 300 66.22 -32.92 -4.62
C GLY A 300 67.15 -33.05 -3.42
N ARG A 301 67.59 -34.30 -3.20
CA ARG A 301 68.86 -34.78 -2.61
C ARG A 301 69.03 -34.59 -1.09
N ASP A 302 69.65 -35.50 -0.33
CA ASP A 302 70.83 -36.30 -0.68
C ASP A 302 70.95 -37.61 0.14
N GLN A 303 71.91 -38.42 -0.31
CA GLN A 303 72.34 -39.77 0.04
C GLN A 303 72.62 -40.07 1.53
N THR A 304 72.47 -41.34 1.94
CA THR A 304 73.56 -42.14 2.54
C THR A 304 73.28 -43.65 2.49
N ASN A 305 74.31 -44.40 2.07
CA ASN A 305 74.55 -45.84 2.25
C ASN A 305 74.29 -46.36 3.68
N ASN A 306 73.90 -47.63 3.83
CA ASN A 306 74.80 -48.67 4.37
C ASN A 306 74.16 -50.07 4.43
N TYR A 307 74.86 -51.01 3.76
CA TYR A 307 75.25 -52.37 4.16
C TYR A 307 74.27 -53.36 4.83
N LYS A 308 74.22 -54.52 4.14
CA LYS A 308 73.92 -55.91 4.55
C LYS A 308 72.46 -56.31 4.72
#